data_AF-A0A5E5QB83-F1
#
_entry.id   AF-A0A5E5QB83-F1
#
_cell.length_a   1.000
_cell.length_b   1.000
_cell.length_c   1.000
_cell.angle_alpha   90.00
_cell.angle_beta   90.00
_cell.angle_gamma   90.00
#
_symmetry.space_group_name_H-M   'P 1'
#
loop_
_entity.id
_entity.type
_entity.pdbx_description
1 polymer ?
#
loop_
_entity_poly.entity_id
_entity_poly.type
_entity_poly.pdbx_seq_one_letter_code
_entity_poly.pdbx_strand_id
1 'polypeptide(L)'
;MKLHLSNLDELVQRVRNPHPKNYLNEAIVSYRAGAYRASMIATWIAVCVDIIEKVKELSATGDGTAKVIEEKLNKISPSDSASMLAFENGILDIACNQLELISTIEKIHLERLKEDRNICAHPTFSIDGSHFHLWPKQLCLTLFNQQIIFLYNAQ
;
A
#
# COMPACT_ATOMS: atom_id res chain seq x y z
N MET A 1 -23.46 -0.22 -13.64
CA MET A 1 -22.15 -0.11 -14.32
C MET A 1 -21.24 -1.24 -13.82
N LYS A 2 -21.10 -2.33 -14.59
CA LYS A 2 -20.18 -3.44 -14.26
C LYS A 2 -18.76 -2.94 -14.57
N LEU A 3 -17.95 -2.61 -13.55
CA LEU A 3 -16.53 -2.37 -13.78
C LEU A 3 -15.90 -3.69 -14.26
N HIS A 4 -15.38 -3.67 -15.47
CA HIS A 4 -14.70 -4.81 -16.08
C HIS A 4 -13.33 -4.96 -15.40
N LEU A 5 -13.09 -6.13 -14.79
CA LEU A 5 -11.79 -6.53 -14.21
C LEU A 5 -10.60 -6.38 -15.17
N SER A 6 -10.86 -6.24 -16.48
CA SER A 6 -9.90 -6.09 -17.55
C SER A 6 -8.94 -4.91 -17.38
N ASN A 7 -9.32 -3.87 -16.63
CA ASN A 7 -8.47 -2.69 -16.44
C ASN A 7 -7.35 -2.92 -15.41
N LEU A 8 -7.51 -3.84 -14.45
CA LEU A 8 -6.52 -4.02 -13.38
C LEU A 8 -5.21 -4.61 -13.90
N ASP A 9 -5.27 -5.58 -14.82
CA ASP A 9 -4.07 -6.18 -15.39
C ASP A 9 -3.30 -5.14 -16.22
N GLU A 10 -4.01 -4.33 -17.01
CA GLU A 10 -3.41 -3.25 -17.80
C GLU A 10 -2.74 -2.20 -16.93
N LEU A 11 -3.41 -1.79 -15.84
CA LEU A 11 -2.86 -0.84 -14.88
C LEU A 11 -1.60 -1.38 -14.20
N VAL A 12 -1.61 -2.65 -13.75
CA VAL A 12 -0.44 -3.28 -13.13
C VAL A 12 0.73 -3.39 -14.10
N GLN A 13 0.49 -3.56 -15.40
CA GLN A 13 1.57 -3.54 -16.39
C GLN A 13 2.32 -2.22 -16.44
N ARG A 14 1.69 -1.10 -16.05
CA ARG A 14 2.33 0.22 -16.04
C ARG A 14 3.26 0.45 -14.84
N VAL A 15 3.15 -0.37 -13.79
CA VAL A 15 4.08 -0.34 -12.66
C VAL A 15 5.42 -0.92 -13.12
N ARG A 16 6.47 -0.09 -13.08
CA ARG A 16 7.81 -0.50 -13.55
C ARG A 16 8.58 -1.30 -12.51
N ASN A 17 8.49 -0.92 -11.24
CA ASN A 17 9.23 -1.61 -10.19
C ASN A 17 8.61 -3.01 -9.97
N PRO A 18 9.39 -4.10 -10.14
CA PRO A 18 8.86 -5.46 -10.03
C PRO A 18 8.43 -5.83 -8.61
N HIS A 19 9.01 -5.20 -7.57
CA HIS A 19 8.72 -5.52 -6.17
C HIS A 19 7.26 -5.24 -5.80
N PRO A 20 6.74 -4.00 -5.89
CA PRO A 20 5.32 -3.73 -5.62
C PRO A 20 4.40 -4.39 -6.65
N LYS A 21 4.85 -4.55 -7.91
CA LYS A 21 4.08 -5.21 -8.97
C LYS A 21 3.71 -6.66 -8.62
N ASN A 22 4.61 -7.41 -8.00
CA ASN A 22 4.32 -8.79 -7.57
C ASN A 22 3.20 -8.85 -6.54
N TYR A 23 3.25 -7.98 -5.52
CA TYR A 23 2.18 -7.90 -4.51
C TYR A 23 0.85 -7.44 -5.10
N LEU A 24 0.85 -6.52 -6.07
CA LEU A 24 -0.38 -6.15 -6.79
C LEU A 24 -0.97 -7.33 -7.57
N ASN A 25 -0.15 -8.17 -8.17
CA ASN A 25 -0.64 -9.38 -8.87
C ASN A 25 -1.30 -10.35 -7.88
N GLU A 26 -0.70 -10.59 -6.71
CA GLU A 26 -1.32 -11.38 -5.64
C GLU A 26 -2.65 -10.78 -5.21
N ALA A 27 -2.69 -9.46 -5.09
CA ALA A 27 -3.86 -8.71 -4.69
C ALA A 27 -5.00 -8.84 -5.71
N ILE A 28 -4.68 -8.81 -7.02
CA ILE A 28 -5.63 -9.05 -8.12
C ILE A 28 -6.14 -10.50 -8.12
N VAL A 29 -5.25 -11.48 -7.98
CA VAL A 29 -5.64 -12.90 -7.94
C VAL A 29 -6.58 -13.16 -6.76
N SER A 30 -6.25 -12.63 -5.58
CA SER A 30 -7.08 -12.71 -4.39
C SER A 30 -8.43 -12.04 -4.59
N TYR A 31 -8.47 -10.88 -5.24
CA TYR A 31 -9.72 -10.18 -5.55
C TYR A 31 -10.62 -11.02 -6.47
N ARG A 32 -10.05 -11.59 -7.53
CA ARG A 32 -10.77 -12.42 -8.51
C ARG A 32 -11.31 -13.70 -7.89
N ALA A 33 -10.59 -14.27 -6.92
CA ALA A 33 -11.02 -15.42 -6.16
C ALA A 33 -12.08 -15.11 -5.08
N GLY A 34 -12.47 -13.84 -4.89
CA GLY A 34 -13.41 -13.41 -3.85
C GLY A 34 -12.78 -13.29 -2.45
N ALA A 35 -11.46 -13.44 -2.34
CA ALA A 35 -10.71 -13.29 -1.09
C ALA A 35 -10.36 -11.82 -0.83
N TYR A 36 -11.37 -10.98 -0.61
CA TYR A 36 -11.20 -9.52 -0.55
C TYR A 36 -10.32 -9.03 0.61
N ARG A 37 -10.30 -9.73 1.77
CA ARG A 37 -9.38 -9.39 2.87
C ARG A 37 -7.92 -9.58 2.49
N ALA A 38 -7.60 -10.72 1.86
CA ALA A 38 -6.25 -11.01 1.39
C ALA A 38 -5.82 -10.01 0.30
N SER A 39 -6.76 -9.69 -0.60
CA SER A 39 -6.59 -8.68 -1.62
C SER A 39 -6.23 -7.30 -1.04
N MET A 40 -6.95 -6.83 -0.02
CA MET A 40 -6.66 -5.56 0.65
C MET A 40 -5.31 -5.55 1.36
N ILE A 41 -4.96 -6.63 2.05
CA ILE A 41 -3.66 -6.77 2.74
C ILE A 41 -2.51 -6.72 1.71
N ALA A 42 -2.59 -7.50 0.64
CA ALA A 42 -1.56 -7.53 -0.41
C ALA A 42 -1.39 -6.15 -1.09
N THR A 43 -2.49 -5.42 -1.28
CA THR A 43 -2.48 -4.06 -1.82
C THR A 43 -1.78 -3.07 -0.90
N TRP A 44 -2.05 -3.12 0.41
CA TRP A 44 -1.32 -2.30 1.38
C TRP A 44 0.19 -2.62 1.41
N ILE A 45 0.56 -3.91 1.32
CA ILE A 45 1.96 -4.32 1.22
C ILE A 45 2.61 -3.72 -0.03
N ALA A 46 1.93 -3.74 -1.18
CA ALA A 46 2.44 -3.14 -2.41
C ALA A 46 2.75 -1.64 -2.25
N VAL A 47 1.88 -0.88 -1.57
CA VAL A 47 2.12 0.54 -1.26
C VAL A 47 3.36 0.73 -0.39
N CYS A 48 3.48 -0.06 0.68
CA CYS A 48 4.64 0.07 1.57
C CYS A 48 5.95 -0.23 0.85
N VAL A 49 5.96 -1.31 0.05
CA VAL A 49 7.14 -1.73 -0.72
C VAL A 49 7.51 -0.68 -1.76
N ASP A 50 6.54 -0.09 -2.46
CA ASP A 50 6.80 0.96 -3.43
C ASP A 50 7.45 2.21 -2.80
N ILE A 51 6.94 2.67 -1.66
CA ILE A 51 7.54 3.81 -0.94
C ILE A 51 8.96 3.48 -0.51
N ILE A 52 9.21 2.26 -0.01
CA ILE A 52 10.56 1.82 0.37
C ILE A 52 11.51 1.82 -0.83
N GLU A 53 11.07 1.31 -1.99
CA GLU A 53 11.89 1.30 -3.19
C GLU A 53 12.18 2.72 -3.69
N LYS A 54 11.21 3.63 -3.66
CA LYS A 54 11.42 5.05 -3.99
C LYS A 54 12.39 5.74 -3.05
N VAL A 55 12.37 5.43 -1.76
CA VAL A 55 13.37 5.92 -0.79
C VAL A 55 14.77 5.49 -1.21
N LYS A 56 14.96 4.22 -1.60
CA LYS A 56 16.25 3.70 -2.05
C LYS A 56 16.70 4.38 -3.35
N GLU A 57 15.79 4.57 -4.30
CA GLU A 57 16.08 5.27 -5.56
C GLU A 57 16.53 6.71 -5.30
N LEU A 58 15.79 7.47 -4.48
CA LEU A 58 16.17 8.84 -4.10
C LEU A 58 17.52 8.89 -3.37
N SER A 59 17.74 7.98 -2.42
CA SER A 59 19.01 7.86 -1.71
C SER A 59 20.19 7.62 -2.67
N ALA A 60 20.01 6.73 -3.65
CA ALA A 60 21.00 6.43 -4.68
C ALA A 60 21.30 7.63 -5.58
N THR A 61 20.31 8.49 -5.85
CA THR A 61 20.51 9.76 -6.58
C THR A 61 21.14 10.88 -5.75
N GLY A 62 21.34 10.66 -4.44
CA GLY A 62 22.07 11.55 -3.56
C GLY A 62 21.22 12.40 -2.62
N ASP A 63 19.90 12.16 -2.55
CA ASP A 63 19.02 12.86 -1.62
C ASP A 63 19.40 12.57 -0.16
N GLY A 64 19.69 13.63 0.61
CA GLY A 64 20.16 13.52 1.99
C GLY A 64 19.09 13.02 2.96
N THR A 65 17.84 13.42 2.76
CA THR A 65 16.70 12.99 3.60
C THR A 65 16.43 11.51 3.37
N ALA A 66 16.40 11.08 2.10
CA ALA A 66 16.21 9.69 1.71
C ALA A 66 17.31 8.78 2.27
N LYS A 67 18.58 9.22 2.26
CA LYS A 67 19.69 8.48 2.90
C LYS A 67 19.47 8.21 4.38
N VAL A 68 19.04 9.23 5.13
CA VAL A 68 18.76 9.07 6.57
C VAL A 68 17.61 8.08 6.81
N ILE A 69 16.58 8.10 5.95
CA ILE A 69 15.46 7.17 6.04
C ILE A 69 15.90 5.75 5.66
N GLU A 70 16.69 5.59 4.59
CA GLU A 70 17.22 4.30 4.16
C GLU A 70 18.13 3.67 5.23
N GLU A 71 18.98 4.47 5.88
CA GLU A 71 19.80 3.99 7.00
C GLU A 71 18.95 3.51 8.19
N LYS A 72 17.82 4.19 8.48
CA LYS A 72 16.88 3.75 9.51
C LYS A 72 16.22 2.43 9.11
N LEU A 73 15.80 2.29 7.85
CA LEU A 73 15.23 1.06 7.30
C LEU A 73 16.21 -0.11 7.43
N ASN A 74 17.48 0.09 7.06
CA ASN A 74 18.52 -0.94 7.12
C ASN A 74 18.86 -1.41 8.54
N LYS A 75 18.50 -0.62 9.57
CA LYS A 75 18.69 -0.97 10.99
C LYS A 75 17.54 -1.80 11.56
N ILE A 76 16.40 -1.89 10.88
CA ILE A 76 15.26 -2.68 11.35
C ILE A 76 15.56 -4.17 11.11
N SER A 77 15.67 -4.92 12.20
CA SER A 77 15.88 -6.38 12.13
C SER A 77 14.59 -7.11 11.73
N PRO A 78 14.67 -8.20 10.95
CA PRO A 78 13.56 -9.13 10.71
C PRO A 78 12.88 -9.66 11.99
N SER A 79 13.60 -9.70 13.10
CA SER A 79 13.09 -10.18 14.40
C SER A 79 12.43 -9.08 15.24
N ASP A 80 12.47 -7.82 14.82
CA ASP A 80 11.97 -6.68 15.58
C ASP A 80 10.63 -6.19 15.02
N SER A 81 9.57 -6.92 15.37
CA SER A 81 8.21 -6.60 14.92
C SER A 81 7.71 -5.23 15.41
N ALA A 82 8.24 -4.72 16.53
CA ALA A 82 7.84 -3.42 17.05
C ALA A 82 8.36 -2.28 16.16
N SER A 83 9.64 -2.34 15.77
CA SER A 83 10.23 -1.36 14.87
C SER A 83 9.63 -1.43 13.46
N MET A 84 9.32 -2.63 12.95
CA MET A 84 8.60 -2.77 11.68
C MET A 84 7.23 -2.10 11.71
N LEU A 85 6.46 -2.36 12.77
CA LEU A 85 5.13 -1.78 12.93
C LEU A 85 5.20 -0.25 13.09
N ALA A 86 6.18 0.25 13.84
CA ALA A 86 6.40 1.68 14.00
C ALA A 86 6.73 2.35 12.65
N PHE A 87 7.59 1.73 11.86
CA PHE A 87 7.94 2.23 10.53
C PHE A 87 6.73 2.22 9.59
N GLU A 88 6.04 1.08 9.51
CA GLU A 88 4.82 0.93 8.70
C GLU A 88 3.77 1.97 9.09
N ASN A 89 3.67 2.30 10.37
CA ASN A 89 2.73 3.31 10.83
C ASN A 89 3.07 4.73 10.36
N GLY A 90 4.36 5.08 10.29
CA GLY A 90 4.84 6.39 9.87
C GLY A 90 5.16 6.53 8.38
N ILE A 91 5.00 5.47 7.58
CA ILE A 91 5.47 5.44 6.19
C ILE A 91 4.80 6.49 5.29
N LEU A 92 3.51 6.79 5.51
CA LEU A 92 2.78 7.80 4.75
C LEU A 92 3.21 9.22 5.12
N ASP A 93 3.59 9.46 6.38
CA ASP A 93 4.17 10.74 6.80
C ASP A 93 5.55 10.95 6.19
N ILE A 94 6.35 9.90 6.11
CA ILE A 94 7.64 9.95 5.41
C ILE A 94 7.42 10.31 3.94
N ALA A 95 6.54 9.59 3.26
CA ALA A 95 6.28 9.80 1.84
C ALA A 95 5.72 11.19 1.53
N CYS A 96 4.80 11.70 2.35
CA CYS A 96 4.14 12.99 2.11
C CYS A 96 4.95 14.18 2.61
N ASN A 97 5.43 14.15 3.85
CA ASN A 97 5.95 15.34 4.53
C ASN A 97 7.48 15.46 4.43
N GLN A 98 8.20 14.35 4.25
CA GLN A 98 9.67 14.35 4.23
C GLN A 98 10.23 14.26 2.83
N LEU A 99 9.60 13.47 1.95
CA LEU A 99 10.09 13.21 0.60
C LEU A 99 9.19 13.76 -0.51
N GLU A 100 8.01 14.28 -0.16
CA GLU A 100 7.03 14.83 -1.11
C GLU A 100 6.69 13.88 -2.28
N LEU A 101 6.81 12.56 -2.06
CA LEU A 101 6.50 11.51 -3.03
C LEU A 101 5.00 11.44 -3.33
N ILE A 102 4.18 11.88 -2.38
CA ILE A 102 2.73 11.85 -2.44
C ILE A 102 2.17 13.21 -2.00
N SER A 103 1.06 13.62 -2.60
CA SER A 103 0.30 14.78 -2.17
C SER A 103 -0.49 14.50 -0.88
N THR A 104 -0.91 15.57 -0.20
CA THR A 104 -1.79 15.48 0.98
C THR A 104 -3.10 14.75 0.67
N ILE A 105 -3.64 14.91 -0.55
CA ILE A 105 -4.88 14.24 -0.96
C ILE A 105 -4.64 12.73 -1.11
N GLU A 106 -3.54 12.33 -1.74
CA GLU A 106 -3.16 10.91 -1.88
C GLU A 106 -2.90 10.28 -0.52
N LYS A 107 -2.26 11.00 0.40
CA LYS A 107 -2.08 10.57 1.79
C LYS A 107 -3.40 10.23 2.46
N ILE A 108 -4.42 11.10 2.37
CA ILE A 108 -5.76 10.86 2.95
C ILE A 108 -6.38 9.58 2.38
N HIS A 109 -6.21 9.32 1.08
CA HIS A 109 -6.71 8.09 0.45
C HIS A 109 -5.96 6.85 0.94
N LEU A 110 -4.64 6.92 1.09
CA LEU A 110 -3.80 5.83 1.60
C LEU A 110 -4.01 5.57 3.09
N GLU A 111 -4.34 6.59 3.88
CA GLU A 111 -4.72 6.42 5.30
C GLU A 111 -6.01 5.62 5.46
N ARG A 112 -7.02 5.88 4.62
CA ARG A 112 -8.26 5.08 4.60
C ARG A 112 -7.99 3.61 4.25
N LEU A 113 -7.11 3.37 3.27
CA LEU A 113 -6.67 2.02 2.93
C LEU A 113 -5.97 1.33 4.11
N LYS A 114 -5.11 2.04 4.84
CA LYS A 114 -4.42 1.54 6.03
C LYS A 114 -5.44 1.17 7.13
N GLU A 115 -6.44 2.01 7.36
CA GLU A 115 -7.53 1.72 8.30
C GLU A 115 -8.33 0.47 7.88
N ASP A 116 -8.71 0.37 6.61
CA ASP A 116 -9.41 -0.80 6.08
C ASP A 116 -8.57 -2.08 6.24
N ARG A 117 -7.25 -1.99 6.00
CA ARG A 117 -6.32 -3.10 6.24
C ARG A 117 -6.32 -3.50 7.70
N ASN A 118 -6.25 -2.54 8.63
CA ASN A 118 -6.23 -2.82 10.07
C ASN A 118 -7.50 -3.56 10.52
N ILE A 119 -8.66 -3.15 10.02
CA ILE A 119 -9.93 -3.83 10.26
C ILE A 119 -9.91 -5.25 9.67
N CYS A 120 -9.41 -5.42 8.45
CA CYS A 120 -9.28 -6.73 7.81
C CYS A 120 -8.34 -7.67 8.58
N ALA A 121 -7.28 -7.17 9.22
CA ALA A 121 -6.34 -7.95 10.02
C ALA A 121 -6.90 -8.30 11.41
N HIS A 122 -7.76 -7.45 11.97
CA HIS A 122 -8.32 -7.59 13.32
C HIS A 122 -9.86 -7.59 13.32
N PRO A 123 -10.53 -8.56 12.65
CA PRO A 123 -11.98 -8.54 12.43
C PRO A 123 -12.82 -8.84 13.69
N THR A 124 -12.18 -9.04 14.85
CA THR A 124 -12.79 -9.54 16.09
C THR A 124 -13.32 -8.41 16.99
N PHE A 125 -12.94 -7.15 16.74
CA PHE A 125 -13.23 -6.02 17.62
C PHE A 125 -14.34 -5.11 17.10
N SER A 126 -15.44 -5.67 16.59
CA SER A 126 -16.66 -4.91 16.31
C SER A 126 -17.40 -4.63 17.62
N ILE A 127 -17.71 -3.37 17.91
CA ILE A 127 -18.39 -2.91 19.14
C ILE A 127 -19.76 -3.59 19.36
N ASP A 128 -20.36 -4.13 18.30
CA ASP A 128 -21.69 -4.73 18.29
C ASP A 128 -21.71 -6.26 18.11
N GLY A 129 -20.53 -6.91 18.07
CA GLY A 129 -20.44 -8.36 17.81
C GLY A 129 -20.84 -8.77 16.39
N SER A 130 -21.06 -7.81 15.47
CA SER A 130 -21.27 -8.11 14.07
C SER A 130 -19.96 -8.55 13.42
N HIS A 131 -19.99 -9.65 12.66
CA HIS A 131 -18.85 -10.03 11.82
C HIS A 131 -18.67 -8.95 10.76
N PHE A 132 -17.48 -8.32 10.72
CA PHE A 132 -17.14 -7.32 9.71
C PHE A 132 -17.51 -7.83 8.30
N HIS A 133 -18.48 -7.17 7.68
CA HIS A 133 -18.80 -7.39 6.28
C HIS A 133 -17.95 -6.45 5.44
N LEU A 134 -17.11 -7.03 4.59
CA LEU A 134 -16.28 -6.26 3.64
C LEU A 134 -17.17 -5.33 2.81
N TRP A 135 -16.67 -4.12 2.59
CA TRP A 135 -17.35 -3.06 1.84
C TRP A 135 -17.70 -3.55 0.41
N PRO A 136 -18.69 -2.92 -0.26
CA PRO A 136 -19.11 -3.32 -1.59
C PRO A 136 -17.92 -3.46 -2.53
N LYS A 137 -17.93 -4.49 -3.39
CA LYS A 137 -16.92 -4.80 -4.42
C LYS A 137 -16.32 -3.56 -5.12
N GLN A 138 -17.14 -2.52 -5.30
CA GLN A 138 -16.79 -1.21 -5.84
C GLN A 138 -15.72 -0.45 -5.04
N LEU A 139 -15.74 -0.45 -3.71
CA LEU A 139 -14.80 0.33 -2.90
C LEU A 139 -13.38 -0.24 -2.97
N CYS A 140 -13.24 -1.57 -2.82
CA CYS A 140 -11.97 -2.25 -3.04
C CYS A 140 -11.41 -1.91 -4.43
N LEU A 141 -12.26 -1.89 -5.46
CA LEU A 141 -11.84 -1.59 -6.82
C LEU A 141 -11.40 -0.13 -7.01
N THR A 142 -12.06 0.82 -6.36
CA THR A 142 -11.68 2.24 -6.40
C THR A 142 -10.34 2.47 -5.71
N LEU A 143 -10.12 1.85 -4.54
CA LEU A 143 -8.85 1.95 -3.81
C LEU A 143 -7.70 1.30 -4.57
N PHE A 144 -7.93 0.15 -5.20
CA PHE A 144 -6.96 -0.50 -6.09
C PHE A 144 -6.60 0.37 -7.29
N ASN A 145 -7.61 0.93 -7.97
CA ASN A 145 -7.36 1.79 -9.13
C ASN A 145 -6.57 3.04 -8.76
N GLN A 146 -6.93 3.72 -7.66
CA GLN A 146 -6.20 4.91 -7.19
C GLN A 146 -4.74 4.57 -6.85
N GLN A 147 -4.49 3.39 -6.26
CA GLN A 147 -3.13 2.98 -5.92
C GLN A 147 -2.29 2.58 -7.12
N ILE A 148 -2.84 1.83 -8.08
CA ILE A 148 -2.07 1.50 -9.27
C ILE A 148 -1.76 2.78 -10.09
N ILE A 149 -2.68 3.74 -10.10
CA ILE A 149 -2.45 5.08 -10.68
C ILE A 149 -1.34 5.82 -9.93
N PHE A 150 -1.33 5.75 -8.59
CA PHE A 150 -0.27 6.32 -7.76
C PHE A 150 1.12 5.71 -8.06
N LEU A 151 1.20 4.39 -8.14
CA LEU A 151 2.42 3.65 -8.49
C LEU A 151 2.93 3.97 -9.91
N TYR A 152 2.04 4.43 -10.78
CA TYR A 152 2.36 4.87 -12.14
C TYR A 152 2.80 6.34 -12.22
N ASN A 153 2.16 7.25 -11.48
CA ASN A 153 2.36 8.70 -11.63
C ASN A 153 3.51 9.29 -10.79
N ALA A 154 4.00 8.57 -9.78
CA ALA A 154 5.10 9.02 -8.94
C ALA A 154 6.48 8.67 -9.51
N GLN A 155 6.63 8.76 -10.85
CA GLN A 155 7.85 8.55 -11.64
C GLN A 155 8.26 9.84 -12.35
#